data_AF-A0A7V2STJ2-F1
#
_entry.id   AF-A0A7V2STJ2-F1
#
_cell.length_a   1.000
_cell.length_b   1.000
_cell.length_c   1.000
_cell.angle_alpha   90.00
_cell.angle_beta   90.00
_cell.angle_gamma   90.00
#
_symmetry.space_group_name_H-M   'P 1'
#
loop_
_entity.id
_entity.type
_entity.pdbx_description
1 polymer ?
#
loop_
_entity_poly.entity_id
_entity_poly.type
_entity_poly.pdbx_seq_one_letter_code
_entity_poly.pdbx_strand_id
1 'polypeptide(L)'
;PGTTLISQKMGFHDWLYNAPVSSDKRHVVEHVDTSLALSSMKIEVEKGFSLEQGLNETLRCLNCDVQTVFEEDRCIECDACEDICPTSCINFVENEEEDLLRQHLKMPADNLSQALLVSGELKTKRVMVKDENVCLHCGLCAERCPTGAWDMRKFLLNEAKAGSQK
;
A
#
# COMPACT_ATOMS: atom_id res chain seq x y z
N PRO A 1 -9.73 -8.32 -21.29
CA PRO A 1 -9.39 -8.02 -19.89
C PRO A 1 -7.89 -7.79 -19.77
N GLY A 2 -7.44 -6.83 -18.96
CA GLY A 2 -6.03 -6.50 -18.80
C GLY A 2 -5.76 -5.75 -17.49
N THR A 3 -4.50 -5.65 -17.13
CA THR A 3 -4.05 -4.94 -15.93
C THR A 3 -2.98 -3.92 -16.30
N THR A 4 -2.88 -2.84 -15.53
CA THR A 4 -1.79 -1.87 -15.65
C THR A 4 -1.22 -1.54 -14.27
N LEU A 5 0.08 -1.24 -14.22
CA LEU A 5 0.77 -0.68 -13.06
C LEU A 5 1.46 0.61 -13.51
N ILE A 6 1.02 1.74 -12.96
CA ILE A 6 1.51 3.06 -13.37
C ILE A 6 2.09 3.78 -12.16
N SER A 7 3.35 4.24 -12.26
CA SER A 7 4.00 5.04 -11.21
C SER A 7 3.14 6.22 -10.80
N GLN A 8 3.02 6.44 -9.50
CA GLN A 8 2.33 7.58 -8.92
C GLN A 8 3.28 8.67 -8.44
N LYS A 9 4.60 8.48 -8.61
CA LYS A 9 5.62 9.43 -8.17
C LYS A 9 5.70 10.60 -9.15
N MET A 10 5.54 11.83 -8.65
CA MET A 10 5.67 13.07 -9.43
C MET A 10 7.02 13.74 -9.22
N GLY A 11 7.54 13.64 -8.00
CA GLY A 11 8.77 14.29 -7.56
C GLY A 11 9.45 13.45 -6.47
N PHE A 12 10.46 14.00 -5.82
CA PHE A 12 11.16 13.25 -4.77
C PHE A 12 10.25 13.00 -3.55
N HIS A 13 9.44 13.99 -3.16
CA HIS A 13 8.46 13.92 -2.07
C HIS A 13 7.00 14.11 -2.55
N ASP A 14 6.75 14.08 -3.86
CA ASP A 14 5.45 14.41 -4.44
C ASP A 14 4.78 13.19 -5.08
N TRP A 15 3.49 13.01 -4.78
CA TRP A 15 2.67 11.89 -5.24
C TRP A 15 1.42 12.40 -5.97
N LEU A 16 0.92 11.63 -6.95
CA LEU A 16 -0.35 11.91 -7.65
C LEU A 16 -1.59 11.72 -6.76
N TYR A 17 -1.43 11.14 -5.57
CA TYR A 17 -2.51 10.84 -4.62
C TYR A 17 -2.19 11.41 -3.24
N ASN A 18 -3.20 11.47 -2.36
CA ASN A 18 -3.01 11.89 -0.98
C ASN A 18 -2.36 10.75 -0.16
N ALA A 19 -1.03 10.78 -0.07
CA ALA A 19 -0.23 9.78 0.65
C ALA A 19 -0.29 9.86 2.19
N PRO A 20 -0.38 11.06 2.82
CA PRO A 20 -0.40 11.14 4.27
C PRO A 20 -1.62 10.44 4.89
N VAL A 21 -1.38 9.62 5.90
CA VAL A 21 -2.46 9.00 6.69
C VAL A 21 -3.01 10.02 7.69
N SER A 22 -4.32 10.23 7.67
CA SER A 22 -5.00 11.11 8.64
C SER A 22 -5.10 10.42 10.01
N SER A 23 -4.73 11.14 11.07
CA SER A 23 -4.95 10.75 12.47
C SER A 23 -6.32 11.16 13.01
N ASP A 24 -7.17 11.77 12.19
CA ASP A 24 -8.46 12.31 12.63
C ASP A 24 -9.42 11.19 12.99
N LYS A 25 -10.32 11.48 13.92
CA LYS A 25 -11.44 10.59 14.23
C LYS A 25 -12.40 10.56 13.05
N ARG A 26 -12.95 9.38 12.76
CA ARG A 26 -13.98 9.23 11.72
C ARG A 26 -15.18 10.13 12.05
N HIS A 27 -15.65 10.88 11.06
CA HIS A 27 -16.86 11.68 11.19
C HIS A 27 -18.08 10.77 11.41
N VAL A 28 -18.97 11.20 12.29
CA VAL A 28 -20.22 10.49 12.55
C VAL A 28 -21.20 10.79 11.41
N VAL A 29 -21.77 9.75 10.81
CA VAL A 29 -22.83 9.88 9.80
C VAL A 29 -24.06 10.51 10.46
N GLU A 30 -24.68 11.48 9.80
CA GLU A 30 -25.87 12.11 10.37
C GLU A 30 -27.06 11.15 10.31
N HIS A 31 -27.71 10.95 11.45
CA HIS A 31 -28.93 10.17 11.55
C HIS A 31 -30.16 11.06 11.77
N VAL A 32 -31.32 10.60 11.33
CA VAL A 32 -32.60 11.17 11.80
C VAL A 32 -32.77 10.89 13.30
N ASP A 33 -33.61 11.69 13.97
CA ASP A 33 -33.92 11.47 15.38
C ASP A 33 -34.49 10.07 15.61
N THR A 34 -34.04 9.41 16.68
CA THR A 34 -34.42 8.02 16.99
C THR A 34 -35.93 7.83 17.13
N SER A 35 -36.65 8.80 17.69
CA SER A 35 -38.12 8.71 17.83
C SER A 35 -38.82 8.70 16.46
N LEU A 36 -38.30 9.49 15.51
CA LEU A 36 -38.78 9.52 14.14
C LEU A 36 -38.41 8.23 13.41
N ALA A 37 -37.17 7.74 13.56
CA ALA A 37 -36.73 6.49 12.96
C ALA A 37 -37.61 5.30 13.38
N LEU A 38 -38.00 5.25 14.65
CA LEU A 38 -38.86 4.19 15.20
C LEU A 38 -40.34 4.32 14.78
N SER A 39 -40.76 5.49 14.30
CA SER A 39 -42.17 5.74 13.94
C SER A 39 -42.60 5.05 12.65
N SER A 40 -41.66 4.79 11.72
CA SER A 40 -41.97 4.20 10.41
C SER A 40 -40.74 3.60 9.76
N MET A 41 -40.87 2.34 9.30
CA MET A 41 -39.82 1.65 8.54
C MET A 41 -39.54 2.25 7.15
N LYS A 42 -40.35 3.21 6.69
CA LYS A 42 -40.17 3.87 5.39
C LYS A 42 -39.23 5.08 5.45
N ILE A 43 -38.78 5.46 6.63
CA ILE A 43 -37.93 6.63 6.83
C ILE A 43 -36.47 6.20 6.69
N GLU A 44 -35.73 6.89 5.84
CA GLU A 44 -34.28 6.73 5.71
C GLU A 44 -33.60 7.23 7.00
N VAL A 45 -32.87 6.34 7.67
CA VAL A 45 -32.28 6.64 8.98
C VAL A 45 -30.94 7.34 8.84
N GLU A 46 -30.10 6.87 7.93
CA GLU A 46 -28.79 7.45 7.60
C GLU A 46 -28.94 8.49 6.50
N LYS A 47 -28.73 9.76 6.84
CA LYS A 47 -28.74 10.85 5.84
C LYS A 47 -27.46 10.94 5.02
N GLY A 48 -26.46 10.13 5.37
CA GLY A 48 -25.14 10.15 4.75
C GLY A 48 -24.27 11.33 5.23
N PHE A 49 -23.19 11.57 4.50
CA PHE A 49 -22.27 12.68 4.74
C PHE A 49 -22.66 13.89 3.90
N SER A 50 -22.41 15.09 4.44
CA SER A 50 -22.36 16.29 3.61
C SER A 50 -21.22 16.19 2.58
N LEU A 51 -21.25 17.00 1.53
CA LEU A 51 -20.17 17.01 0.53
C LEU A 51 -18.79 17.23 1.17
N GLU A 52 -18.70 18.16 2.13
CA GLU A 52 -17.46 18.46 2.84
C GLU A 52 -16.97 17.27 3.67
N GLN A 53 -17.87 16.64 4.44
CA GLN A 53 -17.54 15.44 5.22
C GLN A 53 -17.13 14.28 4.31
N GLY A 54 -17.82 14.08 3.19
CA GLY A 54 -17.50 13.04 2.23
C GLY A 54 -16.13 13.22 1.58
N LEU A 55 -15.77 14.47 1.22
CA LEU A 55 -14.43 14.79 0.72
C LEU A 55 -13.37 14.51 1.78
N ASN A 56 -13.58 14.96 3.01
CA ASN A 56 -12.65 14.74 4.12
C ASN A 56 -12.47 13.24 4.41
N GLU A 57 -13.54 12.45 4.42
CA GLU A 57 -13.44 11.00 4.60
C GLU A 57 -12.75 10.30 3.42
N THR A 58 -12.94 10.78 2.19
CA THR A 58 -12.27 10.22 1.00
C THR A 58 -10.76 10.44 1.04
N LEU A 59 -10.30 11.59 1.55
CA LEU A 59 -8.88 11.89 1.71
C LEU A 59 -8.17 10.98 2.73
N ARG A 60 -8.91 10.21 3.53
CA ARG A 60 -8.37 9.22 4.48
C ARG A 60 -8.15 7.84 3.86
N CYS A 61 -8.38 7.70 2.54
CA CYS A 61 -8.12 6.45 1.82
C CYS A 61 -6.67 6.01 2.04
N LEU A 62 -6.48 4.72 2.36
CA LEU A 62 -5.15 4.13 2.52
C LEU A 62 -4.48 3.78 1.18
N ASN A 63 -5.12 4.10 0.05
CA ASN A 63 -4.60 3.87 -1.30
C ASN A 63 -4.16 2.41 -1.55
N CYS A 64 -5.01 1.44 -1.16
CA CYS A 64 -4.73 0.01 -1.29
C CYS A 64 -4.58 -0.47 -2.74
N ASP A 65 -4.98 0.34 -3.71
CA ASP A 65 -4.75 0.14 -5.14
C ASP A 65 -3.33 0.54 -5.57
N VAL A 66 -2.54 1.15 -4.71
CA VAL A 66 -1.14 1.52 -4.97
C VAL A 66 -0.21 0.47 -4.37
N GLN A 67 0.59 -0.17 -5.23
CA GLN A 67 1.45 -1.28 -4.90
C GLN A 67 2.91 -0.85 -4.81
N THR A 68 3.66 -1.39 -3.84
CA THR A 68 5.11 -1.24 -3.77
C THR A 68 5.78 -2.11 -4.84
N VAL A 69 6.55 -1.50 -5.74
CA VAL A 69 7.27 -2.22 -6.80
C VAL A 69 8.77 -1.96 -6.68
N PHE A 70 9.55 -3.03 -6.73
CA PHE A 70 11.01 -2.99 -6.72
C PHE A 70 11.57 -3.30 -8.11
N GLU A 71 12.64 -2.60 -8.49
CA GLU A 71 13.40 -2.89 -9.70
C GLU A 71 14.89 -3.03 -9.34
N GLU A 72 15.41 -4.24 -9.52
CA GLU A 72 16.74 -4.64 -9.08
C GLU A 72 17.87 -3.90 -9.79
N ASP A 73 17.70 -3.62 -11.08
CA ASP A 73 18.69 -2.97 -11.94
C ASP A 73 19.03 -1.54 -11.50
N ARG A 74 18.03 -0.85 -10.94
CA ARG A 74 18.13 0.50 -10.37
C ARG A 74 18.65 0.50 -8.95
N CYS A 75 18.64 -0.64 -8.25
CA CYS A 75 19.16 -0.71 -6.89
C CYS A 75 20.68 -0.52 -6.87
N ILE A 76 21.15 0.23 -5.87
CA ILE A 76 22.57 0.45 -5.56
C ILE A 76 22.92 0.03 -4.13
N GLU A 77 21.97 -0.58 -3.41
CA GLU A 77 22.15 -1.06 -2.03
C GLU A 77 22.73 0.01 -1.10
N CYS A 78 22.09 1.18 -1.10
CA CYS A 78 22.42 2.28 -0.18
C CYS A 78 21.76 2.14 1.20
N ASP A 79 21.04 1.04 1.45
CA ASP A 79 20.31 0.67 2.68
C ASP A 79 19.23 1.65 3.16
N ALA A 80 19.03 2.78 2.46
CA ALA A 80 18.12 3.84 2.89
C ALA A 80 16.65 3.40 3.01
N CYS A 81 16.17 2.46 2.16
CA CYS A 81 14.82 1.91 2.24
C CYS A 81 14.64 0.91 3.39
N GLU A 82 15.72 0.23 3.77
CA GLU A 82 15.74 -0.70 4.90
C GLU A 82 15.75 0.09 6.21
N ASP A 83 16.55 1.15 6.29
CA ASP A 83 16.67 1.99 7.49
C ASP A 83 15.40 2.81 7.80
N ILE A 84 14.72 3.33 6.77
CA ILE A 84 13.51 4.14 6.96
C ILE A 84 12.27 3.29 7.26
N CYS A 85 12.37 1.97 7.10
CA CYS A 85 11.21 1.09 7.24
C CYS A 85 10.76 1.02 8.72
N PRO A 86 9.53 1.45 9.06
CA PRO A 86 9.09 1.48 10.45
C PRO A 86 8.89 0.08 11.06
N THR A 87 8.77 -0.95 10.21
CA THR A 87 8.54 -2.35 10.61
C THR A 87 9.70 -3.28 10.25
N SER A 88 10.82 -2.74 9.77
CA SER A 88 12.00 -3.53 9.35
C SER A 88 11.66 -4.64 8.32
N CYS A 89 10.69 -4.38 7.45
CA CYS A 89 10.19 -5.39 6.51
C CYS A 89 11.10 -5.63 5.30
N ILE A 90 12.06 -4.75 5.01
CA ILE A 90 12.99 -4.83 3.86
C ILE A 90 14.39 -5.16 4.39
N ASN A 91 15.05 -6.14 3.78
CA ASN A 91 16.35 -6.64 4.19
C ASN A 91 17.24 -6.86 2.96
N PHE A 92 18.55 -6.64 3.08
CA PHE A 92 19.54 -7.01 2.07
C PHE A 92 20.49 -8.07 2.62
N VAL A 93 20.28 -9.32 2.23
CA VAL A 93 20.94 -10.51 2.82
C VAL A 93 21.50 -11.44 1.74
N GLU A 94 22.38 -12.35 2.12
CA GLU A 94 22.80 -13.44 1.22
C GLU A 94 21.60 -14.34 0.92
N ASN A 95 21.53 -14.88 -0.30
CA ASN A 95 20.44 -15.77 -0.67
C ASN A 95 20.67 -17.16 -0.10
N GLU A 96 19.62 -17.76 0.46
CA GLU A 96 19.67 -19.07 1.11
C GLU A 96 18.29 -19.76 1.03
N GLU A 97 18.20 -20.99 1.54
CA GLU A 97 16.93 -21.71 1.63
C GLU A 97 15.94 -20.96 2.53
N GLU A 98 14.66 -20.95 2.15
CA GLU A 98 13.64 -20.07 2.75
C GLU A 98 13.53 -20.22 4.28
N ASP A 99 13.61 -21.45 4.80
CA ASP A 99 13.53 -21.72 6.24
C ASP A 99 14.64 -21.02 7.04
N LEU A 100 15.85 -20.94 6.47
CA LEU A 100 16.99 -20.23 7.07
C LEU A 100 16.87 -18.73 6.83
N LEU A 101 16.51 -18.33 5.61
CA LEU A 101 16.34 -16.94 5.20
C LEU A 101 15.39 -16.20 6.14
N ARG A 102 14.24 -16.81 6.46
CA ARG A 102 13.22 -16.25 7.36
C ARG A 102 13.75 -15.94 8.75
N GLN A 103 14.71 -16.72 9.27
CA GLN A 103 15.30 -16.55 10.59
C GLN A 103 16.44 -15.52 10.62
N HIS A 104 17.07 -15.26 9.47
CA HIS A 104 18.17 -14.31 9.34
C HIS A 104 17.75 -12.88 8.97
N LEU A 105 16.46 -12.65 8.69
CA LEU A 105 15.94 -11.28 8.52
C LEU A 105 16.07 -10.48 9.83
N LYS A 106 16.09 -9.14 9.73
CA LYS A 106 16.10 -8.23 10.90
C LYS A 106 14.96 -8.53 11.89
N MET A 107 13.82 -8.96 11.37
CA MET A 107 12.72 -9.51 12.15
C MET A 107 12.36 -10.88 11.57
N PRO A 108 12.40 -11.96 12.37
CA PRO A 108 12.06 -13.29 11.88
C PRO A 108 10.65 -13.36 11.27
N ALA A 109 10.56 -13.93 10.07
CA ALA A 109 9.30 -14.04 9.33
C ALA A 109 8.60 -15.38 9.59
N ASP A 110 7.99 -15.50 10.77
CA ASP A 110 7.37 -16.75 11.25
C ASP A 110 6.06 -17.14 10.52
N ASN A 111 5.43 -16.19 9.81
CA ASN A 111 4.20 -16.47 9.08
C ASN A 111 4.50 -17.17 7.74
N LEU A 112 4.41 -18.50 7.73
CA LEU A 112 4.62 -19.34 6.54
C LEU A 112 3.47 -19.27 5.52
N SER A 113 2.29 -18.76 5.91
CA SER A 113 1.18 -18.59 4.96
C SER A 113 1.37 -17.40 4.02
N GLN A 114 2.28 -16.49 4.37
CA GLN A 114 2.65 -15.34 3.57
C GLN A 114 4.02 -15.59 2.93
N ALA A 115 4.07 -15.54 1.59
CA ALA A 115 5.32 -15.63 0.86
C ALA A 115 6.17 -14.37 1.07
N LEU A 116 7.49 -14.56 1.14
CA LEU A 116 8.46 -13.47 1.07
C LEU A 116 8.60 -13.00 -0.37
N LEU A 117 8.75 -11.68 -0.56
CA LEU A 117 9.16 -11.13 -1.84
C LEU A 117 10.69 -11.09 -1.88
N VAL A 118 11.26 -11.94 -2.74
CA VAL A 118 12.72 -12.04 -2.91
C VAL A 118 13.08 -11.53 -4.30
N SER A 119 14.00 -10.58 -4.38
CA SER A 119 14.49 -10.07 -5.67
C SER A 119 15.45 -11.04 -6.35
N GLY A 120 15.77 -10.75 -7.61
CA GLY A 120 16.98 -11.29 -8.22
C GLY A 120 18.26 -10.87 -7.48
N GLU A 121 19.38 -11.51 -7.85
CA GLU A 121 20.71 -11.17 -7.34
C GLU A 121 21.08 -9.73 -7.69
N LEU A 122 21.44 -8.95 -6.68
CA LEU A 122 21.85 -7.55 -6.83
C LEU A 122 23.33 -7.43 -7.19
N LYS A 123 23.78 -6.20 -7.45
CA LYS A 123 25.19 -5.93 -7.83
C LYS A 123 26.19 -6.34 -6.75
N THR A 124 25.79 -6.40 -5.47
CA THR A 124 26.66 -6.85 -4.38
C THR A 124 26.64 -8.36 -4.14
N LYS A 125 25.89 -9.14 -4.92
CA LYS A 125 25.65 -10.59 -4.72
C LYS A 125 24.63 -10.95 -3.64
N ARG A 126 24.07 -9.97 -2.94
CA ARG A 126 22.93 -10.14 -2.02
C ARG A 126 21.59 -10.12 -2.77
N VAL A 127 20.52 -10.47 -2.08
CA VAL A 127 19.13 -10.31 -2.51
C VAL A 127 18.40 -9.32 -1.61
N MET A 128 17.43 -8.61 -2.19
CA MET A 128 16.44 -7.86 -1.41
C MET A 128 15.34 -8.83 -1.00
N VAL A 129 15.04 -8.87 0.30
CA VAL A 129 13.94 -9.65 0.85
C VAL A 129 12.97 -8.71 1.54
N LYS A 130 11.71 -8.75 1.12
CA LYS A 130 10.61 -7.99 1.72
C LYS A 130 9.56 -8.92 2.30
N ASP A 131 9.28 -8.75 3.58
CA ASP A 131 8.17 -9.40 4.26
C ASP A 131 6.89 -8.55 4.15
N GLU A 132 5.96 -8.97 3.30
CA GLU A 132 4.66 -8.32 3.15
C GLU A 132 3.77 -8.46 4.40
N ASN A 133 3.99 -9.47 5.25
CA ASN A 133 3.16 -9.71 6.44
C ASN A 133 3.17 -8.51 7.41
N VAL A 134 4.30 -7.80 7.47
CA VAL A 134 4.50 -6.64 8.35
C VAL A 134 4.65 -5.33 7.60
N CYS A 135 4.48 -5.32 6.27
CA CYS A 135 4.57 -4.09 5.50
C CYS A 135 3.30 -3.24 5.64
N LEU A 136 3.46 -1.96 5.96
CA LEU A 136 2.34 -1.01 6.10
C LEU A 136 1.95 -0.30 4.80
N HIS A 137 2.63 -0.59 3.68
CA HIS A 137 2.43 0.09 2.39
C HIS A 137 2.56 1.63 2.48
N CYS A 138 3.38 2.12 3.42
CA CYS A 138 3.52 3.55 3.71
C CYS A 138 4.28 4.37 2.65
N GLY A 139 4.92 3.74 1.66
CA GLY A 139 5.64 4.44 0.58
C GLY A 139 6.99 5.05 0.96
N LEU A 140 7.41 5.03 2.23
CA LEU A 140 8.67 5.63 2.69
C LEU A 140 9.91 5.05 2.00
N CYS A 141 9.90 3.76 1.65
CA CYS A 141 10.98 3.15 0.87
C CYS A 141 11.15 3.79 -0.51
N ALA A 142 10.04 4.10 -1.19
CA ALA A 142 10.03 4.73 -2.50
C ALA A 142 10.35 6.23 -2.42
N GLU A 143 9.95 6.90 -1.35
CA GLU A 143 10.32 8.29 -1.07
C GLU A 143 11.83 8.44 -0.84
N ARG A 144 12.41 7.55 -0.03
CA ARG A 144 13.81 7.64 0.37
C ARG A 144 14.79 7.11 -0.68
N CYS A 145 14.34 6.26 -1.59
CA CYS A 145 15.19 5.63 -2.59
C CYS A 145 15.76 6.68 -3.58
N PRO A 146 17.10 6.87 -3.64
CA PRO A 146 17.71 7.90 -4.47
C PRO A 146 17.69 7.57 -5.97
N THR A 147 17.57 6.30 -6.33
CA THR A 147 17.56 5.83 -7.73
C THR A 147 16.16 5.48 -8.23
N GLY A 148 15.15 5.55 -7.35
CA GLY A 148 13.80 5.12 -7.66
C GLY A 148 13.63 3.60 -7.85
N ALA A 149 14.58 2.79 -7.37
CA ALA A 149 14.47 1.33 -7.36
C ALA A 149 13.20 0.85 -6.64
N TRP A 150 12.77 1.57 -5.61
CA TRP A 150 11.42 1.43 -5.05
C TRP A 150 10.49 2.49 -5.64
N ASP A 151 9.30 2.05 -6.04
CA ASP A 151 8.24 2.88 -6.61
C ASP A 151 6.87 2.49 -6.03
N MET A 152 5.92 3.44 -6.07
CA MET A 152 4.53 3.22 -5.70
C MET A 152 3.68 3.29 -6.98
N ARG A 153 3.14 2.15 -7.42
CA ARG A 153 2.43 2.03 -8.70
C ARG A 153 0.96 1.71 -8.50
N LYS A 154 0.09 2.52 -9.08
CA LYS A 154 -1.35 2.28 -9.06
C LYS A 154 -1.71 1.13 -9.99
N PHE A 155 -2.40 0.15 -9.44
CA PHE A 155 -2.99 -0.97 -10.13
C PHE A 155 -4.36 -0.60 -10.69
N LEU A 156 -4.62 -1.00 -11.93
CA LEU A 156 -5.94 -0.92 -12.55
C LEU A 156 -6.26 -2.26 -13.20
N LEU A 157 -7.38 -2.87 -12.81
CA LEU A 157 -7.96 -4.01 -13.49
C LEU A 157 -9.03 -3.52 -14.47
N ASN A 158 -8.84 -3.81 -15.75
CA ASN A 158 -9.83 -3.58 -16.79
C ASN A 158 -10.46 -4.91 -17.19
N GLU A 159 -11.62 -5.21 -16.61
CA GLU A 159 -12.33 -6.46 -16.85
C GLU A 159 -12.93 -6.53 -18.25
N ALA A 160 -13.19 -7.75 -18.73
CA ALA A 160 -13.93 -7.93 -19.97
C ALA A 160 -15.39 -7.57 -19.70
N LYS A 161 -15.91 -6.54 -20.38
CA LYS A 161 -17.33 -6.21 -20.31
C LYS A 161 -18.12 -7.19 -21.17
N ALA A 162 -19.11 -7.87 -20.59
CA ALA A 162 -20.01 -8.73 -21.34
C ALA A 162 -20.93 -7.87 -22.22
N GLY A 163 -20.65 -7.79 -23.53
CA GLY A 163 -21.50 -7.17 -24.53
C GLY A 163 -21.49 -5.63 -24.53
N SER A 164 -21.18 -5.04 -25.68
CA SER A 164 -21.75 -3.75 -26.04
C SER A 164 -23.21 -4.01 -26.43
N GLN A 165 -24.14 -3.86 -25.50
CA GLN A 165 -25.54 -3.69 -25.90
C GLN A 165 -25.82 -2.19 -26.04
N LYS A 166 -25.90 -1.80 -27.33
CA LYS A 166 -26.28 -0.51 -27.94
C LYS A 166 -25.18 0.52 -28.11
#